data_AF-A0A1Q3YYQ6-F1
#
_entry.id   AF-A0A1Q3YYQ6-F1
#
_cell.length_a   1.000
_cell.length_b   1.000
_cell.length_c   1.000
_cell.angle_alpha   90.00
_cell.angle_beta   90.00
_cell.angle_gamma   90.00
#
_symmetry.space_group_name_H-M   'P 1'
#
loop_
_entity.id
_entity.type
_entity.pdbx_description
1 polymer ?
#
loop_
_entity_poly.entity_id
_entity_poly.type
_entity_poly.pdbx_seq_one_letter_code
_entity_poly.pdbx_strand_id
1 'polypeptide(L)'
;MQTFVVHNRAPRQFLAEIGWRGFLGFQVLVGGMIVASLLHTVFIASLLARLLLEGAVGLVPRDVWDWMAVGILASGYGGAIAIQVSGLCHQRAWHLLPTQLLLPAYWILHTLAAVRAVHELIVDPMHWAKTTHGVTRLSRGRATGNEGEPVLTPRTG
;
A
#
# COMPACT_ATOMS: atom_id res chain seq x y z
N MET A 1 5.34 6.70 -7.31
CA MET A 1 4.95 7.50 -8.50
C MET A 1 6.15 7.93 -9.33
N GLN A 2 7.19 8.54 -8.74
CA GLN A 2 8.39 8.95 -9.49
C GLN A 2 9.08 7.82 -10.27
N THR A 3 9.27 6.63 -9.66
CA THR A 3 9.79 5.45 -10.36
C THR A 3 8.94 5.08 -11.58
N PHE A 4 7.62 5.13 -11.44
CA PHE A 4 6.69 4.84 -12.53
C PHE A 4 6.84 5.84 -13.67
N VAL A 5 6.91 7.14 -13.35
CA VAL A 5 7.07 8.21 -14.33
C VAL A 5 8.40 8.08 -15.07
N VAL A 6 9.51 7.86 -14.36
CA VAL A 6 10.85 7.77 -14.97
C VAL A 6 10.93 6.63 -15.98
N HIS A 7 10.48 5.42 -15.62
CA HIS A 7 10.51 4.27 -16.53
C HIS A 7 9.51 4.41 -17.70
N ASN A 8 8.43 5.18 -17.52
CA ASN A 8 7.45 5.46 -18.57
C ASN A 8 7.75 6.74 -19.38
N ARG A 9 8.89 7.42 -19.19
CA ARG A 9 9.27 8.56 -20.04
C ARG A 9 9.54 8.13 -21.49
N ALA A 10 10.12 6.95 -21.68
CA ALA A 10 10.40 6.36 -22.98
C ALA A 10 9.87 4.91 -23.03
N PRO A 11 8.54 4.69 -23.04
CA PRO A 11 7.95 3.38 -22.81
C PRO A 11 8.31 2.36 -23.90
N ARG A 12 8.57 2.82 -25.13
CA ARG A 12 9.04 1.95 -26.23
C ARG A 12 10.44 1.42 -26.01
N GLN A 13 11.33 2.27 -25.50
CA GLN A 13 12.70 1.87 -25.15
C GLN A 13 12.68 0.93 -23.95
N PHE A 14 11.93 1.29 -22.90
CA PHE A 14 11.77 0.45 -21.73
C PHE A 14 11.21 -0.94 -22.09
N LEU A 15 10.19 -0.99 -22.95
CA LEU A 15 9.64 -2.25 -23.48
C LEU A 15 10.70 -3.07 -24.25
N ALA A 16 11.57 -2.42 -25.03
CA ALA A 16 12.65 -3.10 -25.75
C ALA A 16 13.73 -3.65 -24.80
N GLU A 17 14.01 -2.98 -23.68
CA GLU A 17 15.02 -3.37 -22.70
C GLU A 17 14.58 -4.54 -21.81
N ILE A 18 13.34 -4.56 -21.34
CA ILE A 18 12.86 -5.58 -20.38
C ILE A 18 11.89 -6.60 -20.99
N GLY A 19 11.50 -6.41 -22.25
CA GLY A 19 10.52 -7.23 -22.96
C GLY A 19 9.08 -7.03 -22.48
N TRP A 20 8.12 -7.54 -23.26
CA TRP A 20 6.69 -7.32 -23.00
C TRP A 20 6.19 -7.90 -21.68
N ARG A 21 6.74 -9.05 -21.25
CA ARG A 21 6.37 -9.70 -19.98
C ARG A 21 6.81 -8.89 -18.78
N GLY A 22 8.07 -8.42 -18.81
CA GLY A 22 8.62 -7.55 -17.77
C GLY A 22 7.87 -6.22 -17.72
N PHE A 23 7.60 -5.63 -18.89
CA PHE A 23 6.85 -4.39 -19.00
C PHE A 23 5.45 -4.52 -18.40
N LEU A 24 4.68 -5.54 -18.79
CA LEU A 24 3.35 -5.78 -18.21
C LEU A 24 3.43 -6.03 -16.70
N GLY A 25 4.40 -6.82 -16.23
CA GLY A 25 4.63 -7.02 -14.80
C GLY A 25 4.88 -5.71 -14.07
N PHE A 26 5.71 -4.83 -14.61
CA PHE A 26 5.97 -3.51 -14.06
C PHE A 26 4.71 -2.63 -14.01
N GLN A 27 3.92 -2.59 -15.10
CA GLN A 27 2.70 -1.80 -15.15
C GLN A 27 1.67 -2.31 -14.13
N VAL A 28 1.47 -3.62 -14.05
CA VAL A 28 0.52 -4.24 -13.12
C VAL A 28 0.96 -4.05 -11.68
N LEU A 29 2.24 -4.24 -11.36
CA LEU A 29 2.74 -4.11 -9.98
C LEU A 29 2.83 -2.64 -9.57
N VAL A 30 3.64 -1.83 -10.26
CA VAL A 30 3.92 -0.45 -9.86
C VAL A 30 2.74 0.47 -10.19
N GLY A 31 2.18 0.35 -11.39
CA GLY A 31 1.00 1.10 -11.79
C GLY A 31 -0.22 0.67 -10.99
N GLY A 32 -0.42 -0.65 -10.80
CA GLY A 32 -1.50 -1.17 -9.98
C GLY A 32 -1.47 -0.68 -8.54
N MET A 33 -0.30 -0.60 -7.89
CA MET A 33 -0.20 -0.01 -6.54
C MET A 33 -0.66 1.46 -6.50
N ILE A 34 -0.29 2.26 -7.50
CA ILE A 34 -0.71 3.67 -7.59
C ILE A 34 -2.23 3.76 -7.80
N VAL A 35 -2.76 2.99 -8.76
CA VAL A 35 -4.18 2.98 -9.10
C VAL A 35 -5.02 2.46 -7.92
N ALA A 36 -4.63 1.33 -7.32
CA ALA A 36 -5.32 0.73 -6.17
C ALA A 36 -5.45 1.70 -5.00
N SER A 37 -4.39 2.50 -4.73
CA SER A 37 -4.42 3.50 -3.66
C SER A 37 -5.55 4.52 -3.81
N LEU A 38 -6.01 4.80 -5.03
CA LEU A 38 -7.15 5.69 -5.31
C LEU A 38 -8.47 4.91 -5.36
N LEU A 39 -8.45 3.73 -5.99
CA LEU A 39 -9.66 2.91 -6.15
C LEU A 39 -10.26 2.49 -4.81
N HIS A 40 -9.46 2.30 -3.77
CA HIS A 40 -9.97 1.89 -2.46
C HIS A 40 -11.07 2.80 -1.92
N THR A 41 -10.87 4.12 -2.00
CA THR A 41 -11.88 5.09 -1.54
C THR A 41 -13.09 5.11 -2.46
N VAL A 42 -12.92 4.96 -3.77
CA VAL A 42 -14.03 4.90 -4.74
C VAL A 42 -14.94 3.69 -4.45
N PHE A 43 -14.37 2.52 -4.17
CA PHE A 43 -15.14 1.32 -3.84
C PHE A 43 -15.86 1.43 -2.49
N ILE A 44 -15.21 2.00 -1.47
CA ILE A 44 -15.86 2.24 -0.18
C ILE A 44 -16.98 3.27 -0.33
N ALA A 45 -16.75 4.35 -1.07
CA ALA A 45 -17.74 5.38 -1.30
C ALA A 45 -18.95 4.85 -2.09
N SER A 46 -18.73 4.01 -3.10
CA SER A 46 -19.83 3.41 -3.86
C SER A 46 -20.64 2.43 -3.01
N LEU A 47 -19.98 1.61 -2.19
CA LEU A 47 -20.66 0.71 -1.25
C LEU A 47 -21.51 1.49 -0.24
N LEU A 48 -20.94 2.54 0.36
CA LEU A 48 -21.65 3.40 1.30
C LEU A 48 -22.79 4.16 0.62
N ALA A 49 -22.60 4.68 -0.59
CA ALA A 49 -23.66 5.37 -1.33
C ALA A 49 -24.84 4.43 -1.58
N ARG A 50 -24.62 3.19 -2.00
CA ARG A 50 -25.69 2.20 -2.18
C ARG A 50 -26.39 1.88 -0.86
N LEU A 51 -25.63 1.67 0.21
CA LEU A 51 -26.21 1.41 1.53
C LEU A 51 -27.07 2.58 2.04
N LEU A 52 -26.62 3.82 1.83
CA LEU A 52 -27.33 5.01 2.31
C LEU A 52 -28.55 5.37 1.45
N LEU A 53 -28.48 5.15 0.14
CA LEU A 53 -29.54 5.53 -0.80
C LEU A 53 -30.60 4.44 -0.96
N GLU A 54 -30.21 3.17 -0.96
CA GLU A 54 -31.08 2.02 -1.25
C GLU A 54 -31.27 1.09 -0.04
N GLY A 55 -30.59 1.36 1.08
CA GLY A 55 -30.60 0.49 2.25
C GLY A 55 -29.88 -0.85 2.00
N ALA A 56 -30.17 -1.84 2.84
CA ALA A 56 -29.57 -3.17 2.72
C ALA A 56 -29.93 -3.89 1.40
N VAL A 57 -31.06 -3.54 0.77
CA VAL A 57 -31.48 -4.09 -0.53
C VAL A 57 -30.56 -3.62 -1.67
N GLY A 58 -29.93 -2.45 -1.52
CA GLY A 58 -28.90 -1.94 -2.42
C GLY A 58 -27.62 -2.78 -2.46
N LEU A 59 -27.38 -3.60 -1.44
CA LEU A 59 -26.20 -4.46 -1.35
C LEU A 59 -26.40 -5.85 -1.96
N VAL A 60 -27.65 -6.23 -2.25
CA VAL A 60 -27.96 -7.51 -2.87
C VAL A 60 -27.67 -7.42 -4.37
N PRO A 61 -26.78 -8.27 -4.92
CA PRO A 61 -26.48 -8.23 -6.35
C PRO A 61 -27.69 -8.55 -7.22
N ARG A 62 -28.00 -7.68 -8.18
CA ARG A 62 -29.16 -7.86 -9.08
C ARG A 62 -28.76 -8.09 -10.53
N ASP A 63 -27.64 -7.53 -10.97
CA ASP A 63 -27.17 -7.60 -12.34
C ASP A 63 -25.73 -8.10 -12.46
N VAL A 64 -25.23 -8.20 -13.69
CA VAL A 64 -23.88 -8.72 -13.96
C VAL A 64 -22.78 -7.82 -13.36
N TRP A 65 -23.03 -6.52 -13.27
CA TRP A 65 -22.09 -5.54 -12.74
C TRP A 65 -21.95 -5.67 -11.23
N ASP A 66 -23.06 -5.90 -10.53
CA ASP A 66 -23.07 -6.19 -9.10
C ASP A 66 -22.30 -7.47 -8.78
N TRP A 67 -22.52 -8.53 -9.56
CA TRP A 67 -21.77 -9.78 -9.38
C TRP A 67 -20.29 -9.61 -9.65
N MET A 68 -19.91 -8.81 -10.64
CA MET A 68 -18.52 -8.46 -10.89
C MET A 68 -17.93 -7.66 -9.73
N ALA A 69 -18.68 -6.70 -9.17
CA ALA A 69 -18.27 -5.93 -8.01
C ALA A 69 -18.07 -6.81 -6.77
N VAL A 70 -18.96 -7.77 -6.53
CA VAL A 70 -18.80 -8.78 -5.46
C VAL A 70 -17.56 -9.65 -5.72
N GLY A 71 -17.34 -10.08 -6.96
CA GLY A 71 -16.15 -10.82 -7.35
C GLY A 71 -14.86 -10.04 -7.06
N ILE A 72 -14.81 -8.75 -7.41
CA ILE A 72 -13.69 -7.85 -7.11
C ILE A 72 -13.53 -7.65 -5.60
N LEU A 73 -14.64 -7.46 -4.87
CA LEU A 73 -14.61 -7.31 -3.41
C LEU A 73 -14.03 -8.56 -2.74
N ALA A 74 -14.56 -9.73 -3.10
CA ALA A 74 -14.15 -11.01 -2.53
C ALA A 74 -12.70 -11.37 -2.88
N SER A 75 -12.32 -11.27 -4.16
CA SER A 75 -10.98 -11.65 -4.61
C SER A 75 -9.92 -10.61 -4.24
N GLY A 76 -10.18 -9.33 -4.48
CA GLY A 76 -9.23 -8.25 -4.24
C GLY A 76 -9.03 -7.98 -2.75
N TYR A 77 -10.09 -7.63 -2.04
CA TYR A 77 -10.00 -7.29 -0.62
C TYR A 77 -9.88 -8.52 0.27
N GLY A 78 -10.67 -9.56 -0.01
CA GLY A 78 -10.56 -10.83 0.72
C GLY A 78 -9.18 -11.47 0.53
N GLY A 79 -8.63 -11.45 -0.68
CA GLY A 79 -7.27 -11.92 -0.97
C GLY A 79 -6.20 -11.13 -0.23
N ALA A 80 -6.28 -9.79 -0.24
CA ALA A 80 -5.34 -8.94 0.50
C ALA A 80 -5.38 -9.22 2.01
N ILE A 81 -6.58 -9.32 2.60
CA ILE A 81 -6.74 -9.66 4.02
C ILE A 81 -6.19 -11.06 4.30
N ALA A 82 -6.45 -12.04 3.44
CA ALA A 82 -5.95 -13.40 3.60
C ALA A 82 -4.42 -13.46 3.61
N ILE A 83 -3.76 -12.72 2.71
CA ILE A 83 -2.29 -12.61 2.68
C ILE A 83 -1.76 -11.98 3.96
N GLN A 84 -2.37 -10.88 4.42
CA GLN A 84 -1.96 -10.19 5.66
C GLN A 84 -2.11 -11.09 6.89
N VAL A 85 -3.27 -11.75 7.02
CA VAL A 85 -3.54 -12.70 8.11
C VAL A 85 -2.58 -13.88 8.05
N SER A 86 -2.33 -14.46 6.87
CA SER A 86 -1.35 -15.55 6.70
C SER A 86 0.04 -15.13 7.17
N GLY A 87 0.49 -13.91 6.82
CA GLY A 87 1.75 -13.35 7.29
C GLY A 87 1.83 -13.19 8.82
N LEU A 88 0.74 -12.76 9.46
CA LEU A 88 0.66 -12.66 10.92
C LEU A 88 0.68 -14.02 11.60
N CYS A 89 -0.05 -15.00 11.05
CA CYS A 89 -0.07 -16.37 11.53
C CYS A 89 1.33 -17.01 11.46
N HIS A 90 2.03 -16.84 10.33
CA HIS A 90 3.40 -17.34 10.16
C HIS A 90 4.38 -16.69 11.15
N GLN A 91 4.19 -15.42 11.48
CA GLN A 91 4.99 -14.70 12.48
C GLN A 91 4.53 -14.93 13.92
N ARG A 92 3.50 -15.76 14.15
CA ARG A 92 2.86 -15.99 15.46
C ARG A 92 2.38 -14.71 16.15
N ALA A 93 2.06 -13.68 15.37
CA ALA A 93 1.63 -12.37 15.85
C ALA A 93 0.09 -12.28 15.98
N TRP A 94 -0.51 -13.28 16.63
CA TRP A 94 -1.97 -13.44 16.74
C TRP A 94 -2.68 -12.26 17.39
N HIS A 95 -2.00 -11.57 18.31
CA HIS A 95 -2.49 -10.39 19.00
C HIS A 95 -2.77 -9.21 18.05
N LEU A 96 -2.25 -9.23 16.81
CA LEU A 96 -2.48 -8.24 15.77
C LEU A 96 -3.62 -8.61 14.81
N LEU A 97 -4.26 -9.77 14.96
CA LEU A 97 -5.41 -10.12 14.13
C LEU A 97 -6.58 -9.13 14.28
N PRO A 98 -6.95 -8.66 15.50
CA PRO A 98 -8.02 -7.69 15.64
C PRO A 98 -7.73 -6.35 14.94
N THR A 99 -6.46 -5.97 14.79
CA THR A 99 -6.10 -4.72 14.12
C THR A 99 -6.34 -4.77 12.61
N GLN A 100 -6.55 -5.95 12.02
CA GLN A 100 -6.90 -6.09 10.61
C GLN A 100 -8.29 -5.50 10.29
N LEU A 101 -9.17 -5.36 11.29
CA LEU A 101 -10.44 -4.65 11.14
C LEU A 101 -10.26 -3.16 10.79
N LEU A 102 -9.07 -2.60 11.04
CA LEU A 102 -8.73 -1.22 10.69
C LEU A 102 -8.21 -1.08 9.25
N LEU A 103 -8.01 -2.17 8.51
CA LEU A 103 -7.51 -2.12 7.13
C LEU A 103 -8.37 -1.24 6.20
N PRO A 104 -9.72 -1.29 6.23
CA PRO A 104 -10.54 -0.40 5.41
C PRO A 104 -10.28 1.08 5.70
N ALA A 105 -10.14 1.45 6.97
CA ALA A 105 -9.81 2.81 7.35
C ALA A 105 -8.38 3.19 6.91
N TYR A 106 -7.43 2.25 7.03
CA TYR A 106 -6.06 2.44 6.58
C TYR A 106 -5.94 2.67 5.06
N TRP A 107 -6.76 1.99 4.25
CA TRP A 107 -6.77 2.21 2.80
C TRP A 107 -7.31 3.59 2.40
N ILE A 108 -8.23 4.17 3.18
CA ILE A 108 -8.64 5.58 2.96
C ILE A 108 -7.46 6.52 3.19
N LEU A 109 -6.63 6.25 4.22
CA LEU A 109 -5.40 7.02 4.46
C LEU A 109 -4.40 6.87 3.31
N HIS A 110 -4.35 5.71 2.63
CA HIS A 110 -3.55 5.55 1.40
C HIS A 110 -4.02 6.48 0.29
N THR A 111 -5.33 6.63 0.07
CA THR A 111 -5.85 7.58 -0.92
C THR A 111 -5.43 9.01 -0.59
N LEU A 112 -5.55 9.42 0.68
CA LEU A 112 -5.12 10.76 1.11
C LEU A 112 -3.62 10.99 0.89
N ALA A 113 -2.79 10.00 1.23
CA ALA A 113 -1.35 10.05 0.99
C ALA A 113 -1.03 10.11 -0.52
N ALA A 114 -1.73 9.33 -1.34
CA ALA A 114 -1.56 9.30 -2.78
C ALA A 114 -1.91 10.66 -3.42
N VAL A 115 -3.05 11.27 -3.04
CA VAL A 115 -3.44 12.61 -3.53
C VAL A 115 -2.39 13.66 -3.17
N ARG A 116 -1.89 13.64 -1.92
CA ARG A 116 -0.81 14.54 -1.49
C ARG A 116 0.47 14.32 -2.30
N ALA A 117 0.86 13.07 -2.51
CA ALA A 117 2.04 12.73 -3.29
C ALA A 117 1.92 13.15 -4.76
N VAL A 118 0.73 13.04 -5.37
CA VAL A 118 0.48 13.54 -6.73
C VAL A 118 0.62 15.06 -6.77
N HIS A 119 0.00 15.76 -5.82
CA HIS A 119 0.09 17.22 -5.73
C HIS A 119 1.55 17.69 -5.57
N GLU A 120 2.30 17.09 -4.63
CA GLU A 120 3.72 17.35 -4.42
C GLU A 120 4.54 17.07 -5.68
N LEU A 121 4.29 15.95 -6.36
CA LEU A 121 4.99 15.59 -7.59
C LEU A 121 4.76 16.60 -8.73
N ILE A 122 3.63 17.30 -8.75
CA ILE A 122 3.31 18.32 -9.77
C ILE A 122 3.92 19.67 -9.40
N VAL A 123 3.82 20.07 -8.14
CA VAL A 123 4.20 21.42 -7.67
C VAL A 123 5.70 21.50 -7.35
N ASP A 124 6.24 20.47 -6.70
CA ASP A 124 7.66 20.35 -6.35
C ASP A 124 8.14 18.90 -6.56
N PRO A 125 8.42 18.49 -7.81
CA PRO A 125 8.75 17.10 -8.17
C PRO A 125 10.02 16.57 -7.51
N MET A 126 10.86 17.44 -6.96
CA MET A 126 12.10 17.08 -6.27
C MET A 126 11.95 17.17 -4.74
N HIS A 127 10.77 17.54 -4.24
CA HIS A 127 10.47 17.48 -2.83
C HIS A 127 10.46 16.03 -2.36
N TRP A 128 10.97 15.84 -1.15
CA TRP A 128 10.82 14.61 -0.41
C TRP A 128 10.51 14.97 1.03
N ALA A 129 9.27 14.71 1.45
CA ALA A 129 8.83 14.87 2.83
C ALA A 129 9.54 13.86 3.76
N LYS A 130 10.73 14.23 4.26
CA LYS A 130 11.46 13.44 5.26
C LYS A 130 10.75 13.55 6.60
N THR A 131 10.53 12.42 7.27
CA THR A 131 10.16 12.46 8.69
C THR A 131 11.37 12.89 9.52
N THR A 132 11.14 13.65 10.57
CA THR A 132 12.22 14.01 11.50
C THR A 132 12.68 12.76 12.25
N HIS A 133 13.86 12.26 11.93
CA HIS A 133 14.45 11.12 12.62
C HIS A 133 14.98 11.53 14.01
N GLY A 134 14.97 10.58 14.95
CA GLY A 134 15.55 10.78 16.30
C GLY A 134 14.60 11.34 17.35
N VAL A 135 13.35 11.63 17.01
CA VAL A 135 12.31 12.04 17.97
C VAL A 135 11.72 10.80 18.65
N THR A 136 12.49 10.14 19.52
CA THR A 136 11.94 9.06 20.37
C THR A 136 11.98 9.48 21.83
N ARG A 137 10.88 9.26 22.54
CA ARG A 137 10.80 9.45 24.00
C ARG A 137 11.39 8.27 24.76
N LEU A 138 11.71 7.19 24.05
CA LEU A 138 12.46 6.08 24.61
C LEU A 138 13.89 6.56 24.81
N SER A 139 14.29 6.77 26.07
CA SER A 139 15.70 6.84 26.40
C SER A 139 16.39 5.67 25.72
N ARG A 140 17.53 5.91 25.04
CA ARG A 140 18.45 4.84 24.65
C ARG A 140 19.04 4.25 25.95
N GLY A 141 18.19 3.59 26.72
CA GLY A 141 18.52 3.01 28.00
C GLY A 141 19.33 1.75 27.77
N ARG A 142 20.63 1.86 28.06
CA ARG A 142 21.46 0.77 28.59
C ARG A 142 21.80 -0.39 27.64
N ALA A 143 22.11 -0.11 26.37
CA ALA A 143 22.93 -1.03 25.55
C ALA A 143 24.44 -0.75 25.68
N THR A 144 24.84 0.30 26.41
CA THR A 144 26.24 0.50 26.84
C THR A 144 26.33 0.23 28.34
N GLY A 145 26.03 -1.01 28.71
CA GLY A 145 26.60 -1.58 29.93
C GLY A 145 28.10 -1.71 29.69
N ASN A 146 28.85 -0.82 30.32
CA ASN A 146 30.30 -0.87 30.38
C ASN A 146 30.73 -2.11 31.16
N GLU A 147 30.83 -3.28 30.53
CA GLU A 147 31.72 -4.39 30.95
C GLU A 147 32.17 -5.19 29.70
N GLY A 148 33.22 -4.71 29.02
CA GLY A 148 34.18 -5.60 28.35
C GLY A 148 33.92 -6.12 26.93
N GLU A 149 33.13 -5.49 26.06
CA GLU A 149 32.99 -5.96 24.67
C GLU A 149 34.06 -5.40 23.71
N PRO A 150 34.67 -6.25 22.86
CA PRO A 150 35.71 -5.83 21.92
C PRO A 150 35.14 -4.91 20.85
N VAL A 151 35.85 -3.81 20.60
CA VAL A 151 35.54 -2.84 19.54
C VAL A 151 35.45 -3.57 18.19
N LEU A 152 34.25 -3.67 17.64
CA LEU A 152 34.04 -4.17 16.28
C LEU A 152 34.64 -3.16 15.29
N THR A 153 35.79 -3.48 14.73
CA THR A 153 36.36 -2.73 13.62
C THR A 153 35.58 -3.03 12.34
N PRO A 154 35.18 -2.00 11.56
CA PRO A 154 34.54 -2.24 10.27
C PRO A 154 35.50 -3.01 9.38
N ARG A 155 35.03 -4.13 8.84
CA ARG A 155 35.78 -4.91 7.85
C ARG A 155 35.75 -4.14 6.53
N THR A 156 36.71 -3.26 6.32
CA THR A 156 36.98 -2.68 5.01
C THR A 156 37.52 -3.79 4.13
N GLY A 157 36.70 -4.24 3.18
CA GLY A 157 37.17 -5.00 2.02
C GLY A 157 37.70 -4.05 0.96
#